data_AF-A0A8T3TAN5-F1
#
_entry.id   AF-A0A8T3TAN5-F1
#
_cell.length_a   1.000
_cell.length_b   1.000
_cell.length_c   1.000
_cell.angle_alpha   90.00
_cell.angle_beta   90.00
_cell.angle_gamma   90.00
#
_symmetry.space_group_name_H-M   'P 1'
#
loop_
_entity.id
_entity.type
_entity.pdbx_description
1 polymer ?
#
loop_
_entity_poly.entity_id
_entity_poly.type
_entity_poly.pdbx_seq_one_letter_code
_entity_poly.pdbx_strand_id
1 'polypeptide(L)'
;MAAEVDGSSGRLDLDACGAALERAIEAAGALGLDVRAASGVRSGVAERSGFPTDLYVLALAGGTGVGKSSLLNALAGEPISAAGVMRPTTSEPTAWVPATRLTDAAPLLE
;
A
#
# COMPACT_ATOMS: atom_id res chain seq x y z
N MET A 1 -27.83 14.17 4.87
CA MET A 1 -27.06 15.38 5.23
C MET A 1 -26.01 14.94 6.24
N ALA A 2 -24.94 14.32 5.74
CA ALA A 2 -23.82 13.86 6.55
C ALA A 2 -22.88 15.05 6.75
N ALA A 3 -22.50 15.30 7.99
CA ALA A 3 -21.63 16.40 8.36
C ALA A 3 -20.29 16.30 7.63
N GLU A 4 -19.97 17.33 6.84
CA GLU A 4 -18.60 17.62 6.43
C GLU A 4 -17.78 17.85 7.70
N VAL A 5 -16.82 16.96 7.94
CA VAL A 5 -15.80 17.18 8.96
C VAL A 5 -14.73 18.05 8.30
N ASP A 6 -14.88 19.36 8.49
CA ASP A 6 -13.89 20.37 8.10
C ASP A 6 -12.62 20.19 8.95
N GLY A 7 -11.58 19.62 8.34
CA GLY A 7 -10.30 19.26 8.96
C GLY A 7 -9.22 20.35 8.85
N SER A 8 -9.59 21.63 8.82
CA SER A 8 -8.71 22.74 8.45
C SER A 8 -7.84 23.33 9.59
N SER A 9 -7.30 22.51 10.48
CA SER A 9 -6.22 22.93 11.39
C SER A 9 -4.98 22.07 11.22
N GLY A 10 -4.15 22.46 10.25
CA GLY A 10 -2.74 22.05 10.12
C GLY A 10 -2.48 20.65 9.60
N ARG A 11 -3.24 20.15 8.60
CA ARG A 11 -2.89 18.89 7.93
C ARG A 11 -1.61 19.11 7.13
N LEU A 12 -0.48 18.59 7.60
CA LEU A 12 0.78 18.61 6.87
C LEU A 12 0.58 17.94 5.51
N ASP A 13 0.72 18.71 4.45
CA ASP A 13 0.75 18.20 3.08
C ASP A 13 2.12 17.59 2.83
N LEU A 14 2.18 16.26 2.91
CA LEU A 14 3.42 15.49 2.72
C LEU A 14 3.99 15.65 1.31
N ASP A 15 3.15 15.89 0.30
CA ASP A 15 3.60 16.10 -1.08
C ASP A 15 4.30 17.46 -1.19
N ALA A 16 3.68 18.51 -0.63
CA ALA A 16 4.30 19.83 -0.56
C ALA A 16 5.60 19.82 0.26
N CYS A 17 5.62 19.13 1.40
CA CYS A 17 6.83 18.96 2.20
C CYS A 17 7.93 18.20 1.44
N GLY A 18 7.57 17.13 0.73
CA GLY A 18 8.49 16.34 -0.10
C GLY A 18 9.12 17.17 -1.22
N ALA A 19 8.31 17.97 -1.92
CA ALA A 19 8.77 18.88 -2.97
C ALA A 19 9.66 20.01 -2.42
N ALA A 20 9.34 20.52 -1.22
CA ALA A 20 10.18 21.51 -0.55
C ALA A 20 11.54 20.92 -0.14
N LEU A 21 11.56 19.69 0.38
CA LEU A 21 12.79 18.98 0.74
C LEU A 21 13.67 18.72 -0.49
N GLU A 22 13.07 18.35 -1.63
CA GLU A 22 13.79 18.17 -2.90
C GLU A 22 14.54 19.43 -3.32
N ARG A 23 13.86 20.58 -3.35
CA ARG A 23 14.48 21.87 -3.69
C ARG A 23 15.59 22.25 -2.70
N ALA A 24 15.40 21.96 -1.41
CA ALA A 24 16.40 22.23 -0.39
C ALA A 24 17.66 21.35 -0.57
N ILE A 25 17.49 20.07 -0.91
CA ILE A 25 18.58 19.14 -1.23
C ILE A 25 19.37 19.65 -2.45
N GLU A 26 18.68 20.05 -3.52
CA GLU A 26 19.31 20.58 -4.73
C GLU A 26 20.15 21.82 -4.42
N ALA A 27 19.57 22.79 -3.70
CA ALA A 27 20.26 24.02 -3.32
C ALA A 27 21.46 23.75 -2.38
N ALA A 28 21.30 22.88 -1.38
CA ALA A 28 22.38 22.51 -0.46
C ALA A 28 23.52 21.78 -1.19
N GLY A 29 23.19 20.91 -2.16
CA GLY A 29 24.17 20.24 -3.01
C GLY A 29 24.96 21.23 -3.87
N ALA A 30 24.31 22.26 -4.44
CA ALA A 30 24.97 23.33 -5.18
C ALA A 30 25.93 24.16 -4.31
N LEU A 31 25.69 24.22 -3.00
CA LEU A 31 26.57 24.85 -2.01
C LEU A 31 27.67 23.93 -1.46
N GLY A 32 27.74 22.66 -1.92
CA GLY A 32 28.74 21.69 -1.46
C GLY A 32 28.49 21.11 -0.07
N LEU A 33 27.26 21.23 0.45
CA LEU A 33 26.88 20.64 1.74
C LEU A 33 26.60 19.13 1.57
N ASP A 34 26.84 18.33 2.62
CA ASP A 34 26.46 16.92 2.60
C ASP A 34 24.94 16.76 2.68
N VAL A 35 24.35 16.20 1.63
CA VAL A 35 22.91 16.00 1.48
C VAL A 35 22.47 14.54 1.65
N ARG A 36 23.39 13.61 1.94
CA ARG A 36 23.10 12.16 1.94
C ARG A 36 21.93 11.79 2.85
N ALA A 37 21.91 12.31 4.07
CA ALA A 37 20.85 12.03 5.03
C ALA A 37 19.48 12.55 4.53
N ALA A 38 19.44 13.77 4.00
CA ALA A 38 18.22 14.38 3.48
C ALA A 38 17.70 13.63 2.23
N SER A 39 18.60 13.25 1.32
CA SER A 39 18.25 12.41 0.17
C SER A 39 17.69 11.06 0.58
N GLY A 40 18.27 10.42 1.61
CA GLY A 40 17.74 9.17 2.16
C GLY A 40 16.32 9.33 2.72
N VAL A 41 16.05 10.41 3.46
CA VAL A 41 14.70 10.73 3.95
C VAL A 41 13.74 10.94 2.79
N ARG A 42 14.13 11.71 1.77
CA ARG A 42 13.29 11.98 0.60
C ARG A 42 12.94 10.71 -0.16
N SER A 43 13.91 9.83 -0.40
CA SER A 43 13.66 8.54 -1.05
C SER A 43 12.67 7.70 -0.24
N GLY A 44 12.84 7.62 1.08
CA GLY A 44 11.91 6.88 1.94
C GLY A 44 10.51 7.49 1.99
N VAL A 45 10.38 8.82 1.90
CA VAL A 45 9.07 9.48 1.79
C VAL A 45 8.41 9.11 0.47
N ALA A 46 9.11 9.25 -0.65
CA ALA A 46 8.59 8.95 -1.98
C ALA A 46 8.14 7.49 -2.13
N GLU A 47 8.93 6.56 -1.60
CA GLU A 47 8.58 5.13 -1.57
C GLU A 47 7.29 4.89 -0.79
N ARG A 48 7.16 5.45 0.42
CA ARG A 48 5.99 5.22 1.27
C ARG A 48 4.73 5.95 0.78
N SER A 49 4.87 7.14 0.22
CA SER A 49 3.74 7.90 -0.34
C SER A 49 3.20 7.29 -1.64
N GLY A 50 3.98 6.43 -2.31
CA GLY A 50 3.53 5.70 -3.49
C GLY A 50 2.48 4.62 -3.21
N PHE A 51 2.24 4.29 -1.94
CA PHE A 51 1.22 3.32 -1.55
C PHE A 51 -0.10 3.99 -1.18
N PRO A 52 -1.25 3.42 -1.59
CA PRO A 52 -2.56 3.94 -1.22
C PRO A 52 -2.80 3.89 0.28
N THR A 53 -3.27 4.98 0.86
CA THR A 53 -3.53 5.09 2.31
C THR A 53 -4.91 4.56 2.72
N ASP A 54 -5.78 4.30 1.76
CA ASP A 54 -7.17 3.87 1.96
C ASP A 54 -7.42 2.40 1.57
N LEU A 55 -6.36 1.66 1.25
CA LEU A 55 -6.41 0.22 1.01
C LEU A 55 -5.96 -0.58 2.24
N TYR A 56 -6.67 -1.68 2.47
CA TYR A 56 -6.29 -2.67 3.48
C TYR A 56 -5.78 -3.92 2.79
N VAL A 57 -4.57 -4.34 3.15
CA VAL A 57 -3.99 -5.63 2.72
C VAL A 57 -4.22 -6.65 3.82
N LEU A 58 -4.94 -7.73 3.49
CA LEU A 58 -5.22 -8.84 4.41
C LEU A 58 -4.44 -10.10 4.00
N ALA A 59 -3.52 -10.54 4.86
CA ALA A 59 -2.81 -11.81 4.70
C ALA A 59 -3.49 -12.92 5.51
N LEU A 60 -3.96 -13.97 4.84
CA LEU A 60 -4.52 -15.16 5.50
C LEU A 60 -3.42 -16.20 5.72
N ALA A 61 -3.02 -16.40 6.97
CA ALA A 61 -1.98 -17.36 7.36
C ALA A 61 -2.54 -18.46 8.29
N GLY A 62 -1.99 -19.68 8.20
CA GLY A 62 -2.41 -20.80 9.05
C GLY A 62 -2.20 -22.17 8.41
N GLY A 63 -2.45 -23.23 9.19
CA GLY A 63 -2.30 -24.61 8.72
C GLY A 63 -3.22 -24.98 7.54
N THR A 64 -2.93 -26.09 6.90
CA THR A 64 -3.78 -26.72 5.88
C THR A 64 -5.15 -27.11 6.44
N GLY A 65 -6.24 -26.91 5.68
CA GLY A 65 -7.59 -27.34 6.07
C GLY A 65 -8.33 -26.42 7.05
N VAL A 66 -7.71 -25.32 7.51
CA VAL A 66 -8.33 -24.35 8.43
C VAL A 66 -9.33 -23.39 7.75
N GLY A 67 -9.60 -23.58 6.45
CA GLY A 67 -10.59 -22.80 5.71
C GLY A 67 -10.08 -21.49 5.08
N LYS A 68 -8.77 -21.26 4.94
CA LYS A 68 -8.22 -20.04 4.32
C LYS A 68 -8.80 -19.74 2.93
N SER A 69 -8.81 -20.74 2.04
CA SER A 69 -9.39 -20.61 0.69
C SER A 69 -10.89 -20.35 0.72
N SER A 70 -11.61 -20.97 1.66
CA SER A 70 -13.05 -20.74 1.85
C SER A 70 -13.33 -19.30 2.28
N LEU A 71 -12.53 -18.74 3.19
CA LEU A 71 -12.66 -17.35 3.62
C LEU A 71 -12.31 -16.37 2.48
N LEU A 72 -11.26 -16.66 1.71
CA LEU A 72 -10.89 -15.85 0.54
C LEU A 72 -12.03 -15.81 -0.49
N ASN A 73 -12.61 -16.96 -0.82
CA ASN A 73 -13.74 -17.05 -1.75
C ASN A 73 -14.98 -16.30 -1.21
N ALA A 74 -15.25 -16.38 0.10
CA ALA A 74 -16.35 -15.66 0.71
C ALA A 74 -16.16 -14.13 0.65
N LEU A 75 -14.94 -13.63 0.86
CA LEU A 75 -14.61 -12.22 0.74
C LEU A 75 -14.71 -11.71 -0.71
N ALA A 76 -14.34 -12.55 -1.68
CA ALA A 76 -14.43 -12.20 -3.10
C ALA A 76 -15.85 -12.34 -3.68
N GLY A 77 -16.73 -13.09 -3.02
CA GLY A 77 -18.06 -13.40 -3.54
C GLY A 77 -18.04 -14.38 -4.71
N GLU A 78 -16.88 -14.96 -5.04
CA GLU A 78 -16.68 -15.87 -6.17
C GLU A 78 -15.60 -16.93 -5.84
N PRO A 79 -15.61 -18.10 -6.52
CA PRO A 79 -14.66 -19.18 -6.26
C PRO A 79 -13.31 -18.94 -6.95
N ILE A 80 -12.53 -18.00 -6.44
CA ILE A 80 -11.18 -17.63 -6.93
C ILE A 80 -10.06 -18.58 -6.51
N SER A 81 -10.19 -19.27 -5.37
CA SER A 81 -9.22 -20.26 -4.90
C SER A 81 -9.88 -21.62 -4.76
N ALA A 82 -9.23 -22.68 -5.26
CA ALA A 82 -9.72 -24.04 -5.09
C ALA A 82 -9.81 -24.39 -3.59
N ALA A 83 -11.02 -24.42 -3.04
CA ALA A 83 -11.27 -24.84 -1.67
C ALA A 83 -11.68 -26.32 -1.68
N GLY A 84 -10.81 -27.21 -1.22
CA GLY A 84 -11.03 -28.66 -1.28
C GLY A 84 -10.30 -29.44 -0.19
N VAL A 85 -10.81 -30.65 0.10
CA VAL A 85 -10.32 -31.54 1.17
C VAL A 85 -9.02 -32.27 0.79
N MET A 86 -8.76 -32.45 -0.51
CA MET A 86 -7.53 -33.05 -1.05
C MET A 86 -6.40 -32.02 -1.12
N ARG A 87 -5.28 -32.33 -0.46
CA ARG A 87 -4.08 -31.46 -0.42
C ARG A 87 -3.15 -31.72 -1.62
N PRO A 88 -2.36 -30.73 -2.07
CA PRO A 88 -2.36 -29.30 -1.69
C PRO A 88 -3.25 -28.46 -2.63
N THR A 89 -4.02 -27.53 -2.07
CA THR A 89 -4.94 -26.65 -2.82
C THR A 89 -4.32 -25.34 -3.30
N THR A 90 -3.14 -24.97 -2.81
CA THR A 90 -2.46 -23.71 -3.14
C THR A 90 -0.96 -23.94 -3.14
N SER A 91 -0.34 -23.86 -4.32
CA SER A 91 1.11 -23.99 -4.53
C SER A 91 1.81 -22.63 -4.75
N GLU A 92 1.04 -21.57 -5.03
CA GLU A 92 1.52 -20.21 -5.27
C GLU A 92 0.69 -19.19 -4.47
N PRO A 93 1.28 -18.07 -4.00
CA PRO A 93 0.52 -17.01 -3.34
C PRO A 93 -0.60 -16.49 -4.24
N THR A 94 -1.85 -16.57 -3.78
CA THR A 94 -3.02 -16.04 -4.49
C THR A 94 -3.51 -14.78 -3.79
N ALA A 95 -3.53 -13.66 -4.51
CA ALA A 95 -4.14 -12.42 -4.06
C ALA A 95 -5.43 -12.18 -4.85
N TRP A 96 -6.41 -11.55 -4.20
CA TRP A 96 -7.60 -11.04 -4.85
C TRP A 96 -7.74 -9.56 -4.58
N VAL A 97 -8.08 -8.81 -5.62
CA VAL A 97 -8.34 -7.38 -5.56
C VAL A 97 -9.67 -7.12 -6.27
N PRO A 98 -10.61 -6.37 -5.66
CA PRO A 98 -11.83 -5.96 -6.36
C PRO A 98 -11.49 -5.21 -7.66
N ALA A 99 -12.18 -5.50 -8.76
CA ALA A 99 -11.92 -4.83 -10.04
C ALA A 99 -11.99 -3.30 -9.96
N THR A 100 -12.85 -2.77 -9.10
CA THR A 100 -13.00 -1.33 -8.83
C THR A 100 -11.81 -0.69 -8.13
N ARG A 101 -10.89 -1.49 -7.59
CA ARG A 101 -9.71 -1.07 -6.81
C ARG A 101 -8.39 -1.52 -7.45
N LEU A 102 -8.43 -2.13 -8.63
CA LEU A 102 -7.24 -2.71 -9.27
C LEU A 102 -6.16 -1.66 -9.56
N THR A 103 -6.57 -0.48 -10.03
CA THR A 103 -5.64 0.63 -10.30
C THR A 103 -5.00 1.15 -9.01
N ASP A 104 -5.79 1.30 -7.94
CA ASP A 104 -5.27 1.73 -6.65
C ASP A 104 -4.27 0.70 -6.11
N ALA A 105 -4.57 -0.59 -6.21
CA ALA A 105 -3.72 -1.65 -5.67
C ALA A 105 -2.45 -1.94 -6.50
N ALA A 106 -2.32 -1.39 -7.72
CA ALA A 106 -1.22 -1.69 -8.62
C ALA A 106 0.18 -1.53 -7.98
N PRO A 107 0.48 -0.46 -7.19
CA PRO A 107 1.78 -0.31 -6.53
C PRO A 107 2.09 -1.41 -5.50
N LEU A 108 1.09 -2.17 -5.03
CA LEU A 108 1.27 -3.28 -4.08
C LEU A 108 1.52 -4.63 -4.77
N LEU A 109 1.37 -4.70 -6.09
CA LEU A 109 1.43 -5.94 -6.88
C LEU A 109 2.70 -6.08 -7.72
N GLU A 110 3.53 -5.03 -7.77
CA GLU A 110 4.85 -5.00 -8.41
C GLU A 110 5.98 -5.34 -7.42
#